data_AF-A0A9R1HV90-F1
#
_entry.id   AF-A0A9R1HV90-F1
#
_cell.length_a   1.000
_cell.length_b   1.000
_cell.length_c   1.000
_cell.angle_alpha   90.00
_cell.angle_beta   90.00
_cell.angle_gamma   90.00
#
_symmetry.space_group_name_H-M   'P 1'
#
loop_
_entity.id
_entity.type
_entity.pdbx_description
1 polymer ?
#
loop_
_entity_poly.entity_id
_entity_poly.type
_entity_poly.pdbx_seq_one_letter_code
_entity_poly.pdbx_strand_id
1 'polypeptide(L)'
;MMGMVAAWPRNMHRSTYTRMLLLQDYHMNVKVAKKAIIEGFRKADESLLQESAKGNWQDGATAVCVWVLGQTVVVANAGDAKAVLARSTSTDGEGAVADTKSPLKAIVLTREHKAIFPQERSRIQKAGGSVGPNGRLQGRIEVSRALGDRHFKKVGLIATPDVHSFELTVKDHFIILGCDGLWGVFGPSDAVEYVQKQLKETSSATLAVRRLVKEAVRERRCKDNCTAVLIVFKH
;
A
#
# COMPACT_ATOMS: atom_id res chain seq x y z
N MET A 1 -6.19 9.71 14.86
CA MET A 1 -6.38 10.95 14.06
C MET A 1 -6.10 10.59 12.61
N MET A 2 -7.14 10.26 11.84
CA MET A 2 -7.02 9.88 10.43
C MET A 2 -6.92 11.15 9.59
N GLY A 3 -5.83 11.32 8.85
CA GLY A 3 -5.69 12.34 7.81
C GLY A 3 -5.90 11.69 6.45
N MET A 4 -7.01 12.00 5.79
CA MET A 4 -7.25 11.73 4.38
C MET A 4 -7.49 13.08 3.74
N VAL A 5 -6.52 13.58 2.97
CA VAL A 5 -6.69 14.83 2.21
C VAL A 5 -7.27 14.45 0.86
N ALA A 6 -8.59 14.46 0.77
CA ALA A 6 -9.31 14.53 -0.50
C ALA A 6 -10.09 15.84 -0.50
N ALA A 7 -9.67 16.79 -1.33
CA ALA A 7 -10.42 18.01 -1.54
C ALA A 7 -11.69 17.67 -2.34
N TRP A 8 -12.86 17.81 -1.69
CA TRP A 8 -14.17 17.77 -2.34
C TRP A 8 -14.89 19.12 -2.14
N PRO A 9 -15.67 19.59 -3.12
CA PRO A 9 -16.27 20.92 -3.11
C PRO A 9 -17.30 21.10 -1.99
N ARG A 10 -17.30 22.32 -1.46
CA ARG A 10 -18.12 22.83 -0.35
C ARG A 10 -19.60 22.73 -0.71
N ASN A 11 -20.35 21.85 -0.03
CA ASN A 11 -21.74 22.05 0.44
C ASN A 11 -22.44 20.70 0.71
N MET A 12 -22.22 20.13 1.89
CA MET A 12 -23.20 19.25 2.53
C MET A 12 -22.92 19.13 4.02
N HIS A 13 -23.27 20.18 4.77
CA HIS A 13 -23.41 20.07 6.22
C HIS A 13 -24.75 19.42 6.54
N ARG A 14 -24.75 18.10 6.82
CA ARG A 14 -25.74 17.49 7.72
C ARG A 14 -25.08 16.39 8.54
N SER A 15 -25.05 16.64 9.84
CA SER A 15 -24.64 15.73 10.90
C SER A 15 -25.53 14.49 10.90
N THR A 16 -24.92 13.30 10.78
CA THR A 16 -25.49 12.04 11.24
C THR A 16 -24.41 11.25 11.96
N TYR A 17 -24.26 11.52 13.25
CA TYR A 17 -23.56 10.65 14.20
C TYR A 17 -24.34 9.32 14.29
N THR A 18 -24.04 8.38 13.40
CA THR A 18 -24.59 7.03 13.49
C THR A 18 -23.59 6.17 14.27
N ARG A 19 -23.86 6.02 15.57
CA ARG A 19 -23.58 4.86 16.43
C ARG A 19 -22.43 3.93 15.97
N MET A 20 -21.23 4.23 16.44
CA MET A 20 -20.12 3.29 16.56
C MET A 20 -20.42 2.31 17.70
N LEU A 21 -21.37 1.39 17.48
CA LEU A 21 -21.67 0.28 18.38
C LEU A 21 -21.13 -1.02 17.78
N LEU A 22 -20.18 -1.62 18.49
CA LEU A 22 -19.95 -3.06 18.60
C LEU A 22 -19.74 -3.82 17.27
N LEU A 23 -18.55 -3.69 16.70
CA LEU A 23 -17.95 -4.75 15.86
C LEU A 23 -16.89 -5.54 16.65
N GLN A 24 -17.12 -5.78 17.94
CA GLN A 24 -16.19 -6.55 18.76
C GLN A 24 -16.32 -8.07 18.59
N ASP A 25 -17.39 -8.58 17.95
CA ASP A 25 -17.60 -10.03 17.73
C ASP A 25 -18.03 -10.40 16.31
N TYR A 26 -17.69 -9.60 15.29
CA TYR A 26 -17.84 -10.05 13.91
C TYR A 26 -16.57 -10.75 13.49
N HIS A 27 -16.56 -12.08 13.55
CA HIS A 27 -15.50 -12.89 12.95
C HIS A 27 -15.49 -12.61 11.45
N MET A 28 -14.68 -11.64 11.03
CA MET A 28 -14.70 -11.13 9.67
C MET A 28 -14.33 -12.26 8.72
N ASN A 29 -15.27 -12.59 7.83
CA ASN A 29 -15.00 -13.59 6.82
C ASN A 29 -14.00 -13.02 5.82
N VAL A 30 -12.74 -13.41 5.96
CA VAL A 30 -11.62 -12.98 5.10
C VAL A 30 -11.94 -13.17 3.61
N LYS A 31 -12.67 -14.24 3.24
CA LYS A 31 -13.06 -14.45 1.84
C LYS A 31 -14.04 -13.37 1.37
N VAL A 32 -15.00 -12.99 2.22
CA VAL A 32 -15.95 -11.89 1.93
C VAL A 32 -15.21 -10.55 1.84
N ALA A 33 -14.30 -10.27 2.78
CA ALA A 33 -13.49 -9.05 2.76
C ALA A 33 -12.64 -8.93 1.48
N LYS A 34 -11.96 -10.02 1.08
CA LYS A 34 -11.17 -10.05 -0.18
C LYS A 34 -12.04 -9.77 -1.41
N LYS A 35 -13.22 -10.40 -1.51
CA LYS A 35 -14.16 -10.15 -2.60
C LYS A 35 -14.64 -8.70 -2.62
N ALA A 36 -15.00 -8.15 -1.46
CA ALA A 36 -15.44 -6.76 -1.34
C ALA A 36 -14.34 -5.76 -1.74
N ILE A 37 -13.09 -6.02 -1.37
CA ILE A 37 -11.94 -5.19 -1.75
C ILE A 37 -11.73 -5.23 -3.27
N ILE A 38 -11.71 -6.42 -3.88
CA ILE A 38 -11.57 -6.56 -5.35
C ILE A 38 -12.69 -5.80 -6.08
N GLU A 39 -13.93 -5.95 -5.61
CA GLU A 39 -15.07 -5.23 -6.18
C GLU A 39 -14.98 -3.71 -5.95
N GLY A 40 -14.45 -3.28 -4.81
CA GLY A 40 -14.17 -1.88 -4.52
C GLY A 40 -13.18 -1.26 -5.51
N PHE A 41 -12.08 -1.96 -5.81
CA PHE A 41 -11.12 -1.53 -6.83
C PHE A 41 -11.78 -1.46 -8.22
N ARG A 42 -12.60 -2.44 -8.58
CA ARG A 42 -13.33 -2.45 -9.85
C ARG A 42 -14.26 -1.24 -9.99
N LYS A 43 -15.10 -0.98 -8.96
CA LYS A 43 -16.04 0.14 -8.93
C LYS A 43 -15.32 1.49 -8.92
N ALA A 44 -14.23 1.61 -8.16
CA ALA A 44 -13.42 2.82 -8.12
C ALA A 44 -12.81 3.11 -9.50
N ASP A 45 -12.24 2.10 -10.16
CA ASP A 45 -11.70 2.23 -11.51
C ASP A 45 -12.78 2.62 -12.53
N GLU A 46 -13.93 1.96 -12.50
CA GLU A 46 -15.07 2.29 -13.36
C GLU A 46 -15.50 3.76 -13.17
N SER A 47 -15.64 4.22 -11.92
CA SER A 47 -15.95 5.61 -11.62
C SER A 47 -14.86 6.57 -12.14
N LEU A 48 -13.58 6.24 -11.95
CA LEU A 48 -12.47 7.07 -12.42
C LEU A 48 -12.45 7.16 -13.95
N LEU A 49 -12.68 6.05 -14.66
CA LEU A 49 -12.71 6.02 -16.13
C LEU A 49 -13.87 6.84 -16.72
N GLN A 50 -15.03 6.87 -16.03
CA GLN A 50 -16.14 7.73 -16.43
C GLN A 50 -15.82 9.21 -16.25
N GLU A 51 -15.23 9.58 -15.11
CA GLU A 51 -14.82 10.97 -14.85
C GLU A 51 -13.67 11.40 -15.78
N SER A 52 -12.73 10.49 -16.09
CA SER A 52 -11.64 10.77 -17.02
C SER A 52 -12.11 10.96 -18.46
N ALA A 53 -13.17 10.26 -18.85
CA ALA A 53 -13.81 10.46 -20.13
C ALA A 53 -14.45 11.84 -20.25
N LYS A 54 -15.17 12.28 -19.21
CA LYS A 54 -15.82 13.60 -19.17
C LYS A 54 -14.80 14.74 -19.09
N GLY A 55 -13.78 14.58 -18.26
CA GLY A 55 -12.75 15.59 -18.02
C GLY A 55 -11.61 15.60 -19.03
N ASN A 56 -11.61 14.67 -20.00
CA ASN A 56 -10.56 14.49 -21.00
C ASN A 56 -9.13 14.36 -20.42
N TRP A 57 -9.00 13.68 -19.29
CA TRP A 57 -7.72 13.36 -18.67
C TRP A 57 -7.47 11.85 -18.70
N GLN A 58 -6.20 11.46 -18.50
CA GLN A 58 -5.73 10.11 -18.76
C GLN A 58 -4.84 9.56 -17.64
N ASP A 59 -4.77 10.31 -16.55
CA ASP A 59 -4.00 9.98 -15.37
C ASP A 59 -4.43 8.66 -14.77
N GLY A 60 -3.47 8.01 -14.14
CA GLY A 60 -3.66 6.80 -13.36
C GLY A 60 -2.95 6.88 -12.04
N ALA A 61 -3.24 5.93 -11.18
CA ALA A 61 -2.63 5.82 -9.88
C ALA A 61 -2.42 4.36 -9.50
N THR A 62 -1.26 4.09 -8.91
CA THR A 62 -1.04 2.85 -8.16
C THR A 62 -1.78 2.94 -6.82
N ALA A 63 -2.08 1.79 -6.24
CA ALA A 63 -2.78 1.72 -4.97
C ALA A 63 -2.27 0.55 -4.14
N VAL A 64 -1.72 0.87 -2.97
CA VAL A 64 -1.47 -0.09 -1.89
C VAL A 64 -2.37 0.28 -0.71
N CYS A 65 -3.13 -0.69 -0.22
CA CYS A 65 -4.11 -0.49 0.85
C CYS A 65 -3.95 -1.56 1.92
N VAL A 66 -4.09 -1.16 3.19
CA VAL A 66 -4.01 -2.04 4.35
C VAL A 66 -5.25 -1.80 5.22
N TRP A 67 -5.97 -2.86 5.54
CA TRP A 67 -7.06 -2.86 6.52
C TRP A 67 -6.62 -3.67 7.74
N VAL A 68 -6.79 -3.08 8.93
CA VAL A 68 -6.57 -3.75 10.21
C VAL A 68 -7.94 -3.97 10.85
N LEU A 69 -8.37 -5.22 10.94
CA LEU A 69 -9.70 -5.63 11.39
C LEU A 69 -9.55 -6.59 12.59
N GLY A 70 -9.51 -6.06 13.80
CA GLY A 70 -9.11 -6.84 14.97
C GLY A 70 -7.65 -7.29 14.85
N GLN A 71 -7.37 -8.59 14.95
CA GLN A 71 -6.04 -9.15 14.68
C GLN A 71 -5.79 -9.42 13.18
N THR A 72 -6.83 -9.48 12.35
CA THR A 72 -6.66 -9.77 10.92
C THR A 72 -6.22 -8.54 10.15
N VAL A 73 -5.13 -8.66 9.40
CA VAL A 73 -4.68 -7.66 8.44
C VAL A 73 -4.96 -8.14 7.02
N VAL A 74 -5.55 -7.28 6.20
CA VAL A 74 -5.76 -7.52 4.76
C VAL A 74 -4.99 -6.47 3.98
N VAL A 75 -4.20 -6.91 3.00
CA VAL A 75 -3.37 -6.04 2.16
C VAL A 75 -3.77 -6.24 0.71
N ALA A 76 -3.99 -5.13 0.00
CA ALA A 76 -4.26 -5.11 -1.42
C ALA A 76 -3.25 -4.23 -2.16
N ASN A 77 -2.71 -4.71 -3.28
CA ASN A 77 -1.80 -3.93 -4.13
C ASN A 77 -2.17 -3.99 -5.61
N ALA A 78 -2.20 -2.84 -6.27
CA ALA A 78 -2.24 -2.68 -7.72
C ALA A 78 -1.19 -1.63 -8.12
N GLY A 79 -0.09 -2.08 -8.72
CA GLY A 79 1.06 -1.23 -9.06
C GLY A 79 2.35 -1.66 -8.36
N ASP A 80 3.30 -0.74 -8.25
CA ASP A 80 4.67 -0.93 -7.72
C ASP A 80 4.93 -0.27 -6.36
N ALA A 81 3.91 0.36 -5.78
CA ALA A 81 3.91 0.70 -4.36
C ALA A 81 4.10 -0.57 -3.49
N LYS A 82 4.58 -0.38 -2.27
CA LYS A 82 4.95 -1.48 -1.38
C LYS A 82 4.43 -1.30 0.04
N ALA A 83 4.07 -2.41 0.68
CA ALA A 83 3.90 -2.50 2.12
C ALA A 83 4.90 -3.49 2.72
N VAL A 84 5.53 -3.11 3.84
CA VAL A 84 6.54 -3.90 4.55
C VAL A 84 6.20 -3.96 6.03
N LEU A 85 6.08 -5.17 6.57
CA LEU A 85 5.87 -5.45 7.98
C LEU A 85 7.22 -5.59 8.69
N ALA A 86 7.35 -4.97 9.86
CA ALA A 86 8.45 -5.18 10.78
C ALA A 86 8.03 -6.15 11.89
N ARG A 87 8.70 -7.31 11.93
CA ARG A 87 8.40 -8.40 12.87
C ARG A 87 9.64 -8.75 13.69
N SER A 88 9.48 -8.97 15.00
CA SER A 88 10.55 -9.45 15.87
C SER A 88 11.06 -10.81 15.42
N THR A 89 12.37 -10.99 15.52
CA THR A 89 13.07 -12.25 15.23
C THR A 89 13.22 -13.17 16.44
N SER A 90 12.89 -12.70 17.65
CA SER A 90 13.10 -13.47 18.87
C SER A 90 12.27 -14.77 18.90
N THR A 91 12.96 -15.86 19.24
CA THR A 91 12.41 -17.19 19.51
C THR A 91 12.04 -17.39 20.98
N ASP A 92 12.40 -16.44 21.84
CA ASP A 92 12.14 -16.54 23.27
C ASP A 92 10.64 -16.56 23.55
N GLY A 93 10.23 -17.50 24.41
CA GLY A 93 8.88 -18.00 24.55
C GLY A 93 7.79 -16.96 24.75
N GLU A 94 6.56 -17.40 24.48
CA GLU A 94 5.31 -16.69 24.73
C GLU A 94 5.32 -16.04 26.11
N GLY A 95 5.54 -14.72 26.17
CA GLY A 95 5.50 -13.95 27.42
C GLY A 95 6.59 -12.90 27.62
N ALA A 96 7.68 -12.92 26.84
CA ALA A 96 8.65 -11.82 26.90
C ALA A 96 8.07 -10.58 26.19
N VAL A 97 7.78 -9.54 26.96
CA VAL A 97 7.49 -8.18 26.46
C VAL A 97 8.54 -7.86 25.40
N ALA A 98 8.10 -7.56 24.18
CA ALA A 98 8.97 -7.33 23.04
C ALA A 98 10.02 -6.28 23.40
N ASP A 99 11.22 -6.72 23.77
CA ASP A 99 12.31 -5.80 24.09
C ASP A 99 12.60 -5.07 22.79
N THR A 100 12.29 -3.77 22.79
CA THR A 100 12.48 -2.89 21.63
C THR A 100 13.92 -2.93 21.11
N LYS A 101 14.87 -3.48 21.86
CA LYS A 101 16.28 -3.67 21.49
C LYS A 101 16.52 -4.70 20.38
N SER A 102 15.70 -5.74 20.23
CA SER A 102 15.99 -6.81 19.26
C SER A 102 15.79 -6.36 17.80
N PRO A 103 16.61 -6.86 16.85
CA PRO A 103 16.49 -6.50 15.45
C PRO A 103 15.17 -7.01 14.87
N LEU A 104 14.50 -6.14 14.10
CA LEU A 104 13.26 -6.47 13.40
C LEU A 104 13.56 -6.98 12.00
N LYS A 105 12.88 -8.06 11.60
CA LYS A 105 12.89 -8.56 10.22
C LYS A 105 11.87 -7.80 9.40
N ALA A 106 12.30 -7.33 8.23
CA ALA A 106 11.40 -6.82 7.20
C ALA A 106 10.74 -7.97 6.43
N ILE A 107 9.43 -7.96 6.36
CA ILE A 107 8.61 -8.89 5.59
C ILE A 107 7.85 -8.07 4.55
N VAL A 108 8.20 -8.23 3.27
CA VAL A 108 7.48 -7.58 2.18
C VAL A 108 6.12 -8.24 2.04
N LEU A 109 5.06 -7.45 2.21
CA LEU A 109 3.68 -7.94 2.12
C LEU A 109 3.21 -7.95 0.67
N THR A 110 3.66 -7.01 -0.14
CA THR A 110 3.13 -6.81 -1.50
C THR A 110 4.09 -7.31 -2.57
N ARG A 111 3.53 -7.86 -3.65
CA ARG A 111 4.25 -8.08 -4.91
C ARG A 111 4.08 -6.86 -5.81
N GLU A 112 5.17 -6.40 -6.41
CA GLU A 112 5.13 -5.32 -7.40
C GLU A 112 4.52 -5.81 -8.72
N HIS A 113 3.83 -4.91 -9.42
CA HIS A 113 3.17 -5.17 -10.69
C HIS A 113 3.81 -4.36 -11.82
N LYS A 114 5.01 -4.78 -12.25
CA LYS A 114 5.71 -4.19 -13.39
C LYS A 114 5.38 -4.93 -14.68
N ALA A 115 5.18 -4.21 -15.77
CA ALA A 115 4.84 -4.77 -17.08
C ALA A 115 5.87 -5.77 -17.60
N ILE A 116 7.14 -5.61 -17.23
CA ILE A 116 8.22 -6.54 -17.61
C ILE A 116 8.14 -7.90 -16.91
N PHE A 117 7.41 -8.03 -15.80
CA PHE A 117 7.36 -9.28 -15.04
C PHE A 117 6.64 -10.38 -15.82
N PRO A 118 7.12 -11.64 -15.81
CA PRO A 118 6.64 -12.68 -16.73
C PRO A 118 5.11 -12.89 -16.72
N GLN A 119 4.50 -12.94 -15.53
CA GLN A 119 3.05 -13.13 -15.38
C GLN A 119 2.26 -11.94 -15.95
N GLU A 120 2.72 -10.73 -15.67
CA GLU A 120 2.08 -9.49 -16.12
C GLU A 120 2.28 -9.29 -17.63
N ARG A 121 3.49 -9.52 -18.15
CA ARG A 121 3.83 -9.49 -19.57
C ARG A 121 2.98 -10.46 -20.39
N SER A 122 2.84 -11.70 -19.91
CA SER A 122 2.01 -12.71 -20.58
C SER A 122 0.55 -12.26 -20.64
N ARG A 123 0.01 -11.71 -19.54
CA ARG A 123 -1.36 -11.19 -19.50
C ARG A 123 -1.57 -10.01 -20.46
N ILE A 124 -0.60 -9.08 -20.51
CA ILE A 124 -0.61 -7.94 -21.43
C ILE A 124 -0.62 -8.40 -22.89
N GLN A 125 0.25 -9.35 -23.26
CA GLN A 125 0.34 -9.88 -24.62
C GLN A 125 -0.94 -10.60 -25.05
N LYS A 126 -1.55 -11.40 -24.15
CA LYS A 126 -2.85 -12.05 -24.41
C LYS A 126 -3.98 -11.04 -24.64
N ALA A 127 -3.87 -9.84 -24.08
CA ALA A 127 -4.82 -8.74 -24.28
C ALA A 127 -4.48 -7.86 -25.51
N GLY A 128 -3.51 -8.26 -26.35
CA GLY A 128 -3.09 -7.50 -27.53
C GLY A 128 -2.16 -6.32 -27.23
N GLY A 129 -1.69 -6.19 -25.99
CA GLY A 129 -0.68 -5.19 -25.62
C GLY A 129 0.75 -5.66 -25.90
N SER A 130 1.69 -4.72 -25.85
CA SER A 130 3.12 -5.00 -26.00
C SER A 130 3.92 -4.46 -24.80
N VAL A 131 5.00 -5.16 -24.44
CA VAL A 131 5.97 -4.69 -23.44
C VAL A 131 7.33 -4.59 -24.13
N GLY A 132 7.83 -3.36 -24.21
CA GLY A 132 9.09 -3.06 -24.89
C GLY A 132 10.32 -3.54 -24.11
N PRO A 133 11.52 -3.49 -24.72
CA PRO A 133 12.77 -3.82 -24.04
C PRO A 133 13.06 -2.95 -22.81
N ASN A 134 12.54 -1.72 -22.79
CA ASN A 134 12.59 -0.80 -21.65
C ASN A 134 11.64 -1.19 -20.49
N GLY A 135 10.94 -2.33 -20.59
CA GLY A 135 10.03 -2.82 -19.56
C GLY A 135 8.69 -2.11 -19.50
N ARG A 136 8.38 -1.21 -20.46
CA ARG A 136 7.16 -0.40 -20.44
C ARG A 136 6.05 -0.96 -21.33
N LEU A 137 4.82 -0.94 -20.82
CA LEU A 137 3.59 -1.23 -21.57
C LEU A 137 3.38 -0.17 -22.65
N GLN A 138 3.29 -0.61 -23.90
CA GLN A 138 3.25 0.23 -25.11
C GLN A 138 4.35 1.30 -25.13
N GLY A 139 5.50 1.01 -24.52
CA GLY A 139 6.63 1.94 -24.41
C GLY A 139 6.40 3.14 -23.48
N ARG A 140 5.27 3.23 -22.76
CA ARG A 140 4.89 4.42 -21.98
C ARG A 140 4.95 4.22 -20.47
N ILE A 141 4.23 3.24 -19.92
CA ILE A 141 4.10 3.06 -18.46
C ILE A 141 4.81 1.79 -17.98
N GLU A 142 5.45 1.84 -16.81
CA GLU A 142 6.20 0.71 -16.25
C GLU A 142 5.30 -0.28 -15.49
N VAL A 143 4.18 0.18 -14.96
CA VAL A 143 3.23 -0.64 -14.21
C VAL A 143 2.28 -1.40 -15.12
N SER A 144 1.88 -2.60 -14.69
CA SER A 144 0.88 -3.44 -15.36
C SER A 144 -0.50 -3.38 -14.71
N ARG A 145 -0.58 -2.79 -13.51
CA ARG A 145 -1.82 -2.62 -12.76
C ARG A 145 -1.90 -1.23 -12.15
N ALA A 146 -3.02 -0.56 -12.38
CA ALA A 146 -3.31 0.77 -11.88
C ALA A 146 -4.82 1.07 -12.00
N LEU A 147 -5.29 2.00 -11.17
CA LEU A 147 -6.56 2.70 -11.37
C LEU A 147 -6.38 3.79 -12.42
N GLY A 148 -7.41 4.11 -13.20
CA GLY A 148 -7.32 5.17 -14.23
C GLY A 148 -6.60 4.70 -15.50
N ASP A 149 -5.71 5.50 -16.09
CA ASP A 149 -4.91 5.08 -17.27
C ASP A 149 -5.75 4.49 -18.43
N ARG A 150 -6.86 5.17 -18.76
CA ARG A 150 -7.92 4.66 -19.64
C ARG A 150 -7.43 4.09 -20.97
N HIS A 151 -6.42 4.72 -21.59
CA HIS A 151 -5.84 4.26 -22.85
C HIS A 151 -5.24 2.85 -22.79
N PHE A 152 -4.74 2.44 -21.63
CA PHE A 152 -4.02 1.18 -21.48
C PHE A 152 -4.94 0.01 -21.08
N LYS A 153 -6.19 0.29 -20.67
CA LYS A 153 -7.14 -0.75 -20.24
C LYS A 153 -7.44 -1.77 -21.35
N LYS A 154 -7.52 -1.32 -22.60
CA LYS A 154 -7.75 -2.19 -23.77
C LYS A 154 -6.55 -3.03 -24.19
N VAL A 155 -5.35 -2.69 -23.69
CA VAL A 155 -4.08 -3.34 -24.05
C VAL A 155 -3.45 -4.01 -22.83
N GLY A 156 -4.29 -4.42 -21.87
CA GLY A 156 -3.86 -5.25 -20.76
C GLY A 156 -3.38 -4.50 -19.52
N LEU A 157 -3.72 -3.24 -19.30
CA LEU A 157 -3.66 -2.68 -17.93
C LEU A 157 -4.94 -3.07 -17.16
N ILE A 158 -4.82 -3.51 -15.89
CA ILE A 158 -5.98 -3.86 -15.04
C ILE A 158 -5.94 -3.13 -13.70
N ALA A 159 -7.10 -2.88 -13.11
CA ALA A 159 -7.22 -2.36 -11.74
C ALA A 159 -7.30 -3.45 -10.67
N THR A 160 -7.41 -4.72 -11.05
CA THR A 160 -7.59 -5.82 -10.09
C THR A 160 -6.36 -5.98 -9.20
N PRO A 161 -6.48 -5.81 -7.87
CA PRO A 161 -5.35 -5.91 -6.96
C PRO A 161 -5.01 -7.38 -6.66
N ASP A 162 -3.76 -7.62 -6.29
CA ASP A 162 -3.42 -8.81 -5.51
C ASP A 162 -3.86 -8.58 -4.06
N VAL A 163 -4.63 -9.51 -3.48
CA VAL A 163 -5.14 -9.40 -2.11
C VAL A 163 -4.76 -10.62 -1.27
N HIS A 164 -4.11 -10.38 -0.14
CA HIS A 164 -3.78 -11.42 0.84
C HIS A 164 -4.06 -10.92 2.25
N SER A 165 -3.97 -11.83 3.22
CA SER A 165 -4.32 -11.56 4.62
C SER A 165 -3.45 -12.38 5.56
N PHE A 166 -3.22 -11.88 6.76
CA PHE A 166 -2.51 -12.58 7.82
C PHE A 166 -3.01 -12.12 9.19
N GLU A 167 -2.76 -12.92 10.22
CA GLU A 167 -3.06 -12.55 11.61
C GLU A 167 -1.85 -11.85 12.24
N LEU A 168 -2.13 -10.76 12.94
CA LEU A 168 -1.17 -10.07 13.79
C LEU A 168 -0.79 -10.95 14.97
N THR A 169 0.46 -10.83 15.34
CA THR A 169 1.05 -11.45 16.52
C THR A 169 1.67 -10.37 17.39
N VAL A 170 1.96 -10.68 18.65
CA VAL A 170 2.72 -9.79 19.54
C VAL A 170 4.13 -9.47 19.01
N LYS A 171 4.61 -10.24 18.01
CA LYS A 171 5.88 -10.00 17.33
C LYS A 171 5.79 -8.91 16.25
N ASP A 172 4.60 -8.45 15.88
CA ASP A 172 4.39 -7.46 14.83
C ASP A 172 4.43 -6.05 15.38
N HIS A 173 5.40 -5.25 14.96
CA HIS A 173 5.62 -3.91 15.53
C HIS A 173 4.96 -2.81 14.71
N PHE A 174 5.20 -2.79 13.40
CA PHE A 174 4.65 -1.77 12.53
C PHE A 174 4.64 -2.20 11.06
N ILE A 175 3.85 -1.50 10.24
CA ILE A 175 3.84 -1.61 8.79
C ILE A 175 4.22 -0.26 8.17
N ILE A 176 5.14 -0.28 7.21
CA ILE A 176 5.48 0.86 6.35
C ILE A 176 4.82 0.64 4.99
N LEU A 177 4.00 1.59 4.55
CA LEU A 177 3.55 1.68 3.17
C LEU A 177 4.33 2.81 2.49
N GLY A 178 4.69 2.65 1.23
CA GLY A 178 5.32 3.72 0.46
C GLY A 178 5.20 3.54 -1.05
N CYS A 179 5.34 4.63 -1.78
CA CYS A 179 5.50 4.61 -3.24
C CYS A 179 6.92 4.20 -3.64
N ASP A 180 7.12 3.99 -4.93
CA ASP A 180 8.42 3.75 -5.56
C ASP A 180 9.45 4.86 -5.27
N GLY A 181 9.04 6.12 -5.11
CA GLY A 181 9.94 7.18 -4.65
C GLY A 181 10.63 6.87 -3.32
N LEU A 182 9.94 6.22 -2.36
CA LEU A 182 10.55 5.73 -1.13
C LEU A 182 11.40 4.47 -1.41
N TRP A 183 10.80 3.46 -2.03
CA TRP A 183 11.42 2.14 -2.19
C TRP A 183 12.55 2.08 -3.23
N GLY A 184 12.67 3.11 -4.07
CA GLY A 184 13.77 3.29 -5.00
C GLY A 184 15.07 3.73 -4.33
N VAL A 185 14.97 4.28 -3.11
CA VAL A 185 16.14 4.73 -2.32
C VAL A 185 16.28 4.00 -0.98
N PHE A 186 15.27 3.23 -0.57
CA PHE A 186 15.29 2.39 0.62
C PHE A 186 15.05 0.92 0.29
N GLY A 187 15.95 0.06 0.78
CA GLY A 187 15.67 -1.37 0.90
C GLY A 187 14.68 -1.64 2.04
N PRO A 188 13.86 -2.72 1.99
CA PRO A 188 12.90 -3.05 3.05
C PRO A 188 13.53 -3.16 4.45
N SER A 189 14.64 -3.88 4.60
CA SER A 189 15.31 -4.07 5.89
C SER A 189 15.87 -2.75 6.45
N ASP A 190 16.47 -1.95 5.57
CA ASP A 190 17.04 -0.65 5.91
C ASP A 190 15.95 0.36 6.35
N ALA A 191 14.81 0.40 5.66
CA ALA A 191 13.66 1.21 6.08
C ALA A 191 13.12 0.77 7.46
N VAL A 192 13.03 -0.53 7.71
CA VAL A 192 12.59 -1.08 9.01
C VAL A 192 13.57 -0.71 10.12
N GLU A 193 14.87 -0.88 9.91
CA GLU A 193 15.91 -0.50 10.87
C GLU A 193 15.86 1.00 11.17
N TYR A 194 15.78 1.83 10.12
CA TYR A 194 15.67 3.27 10.26
C TYR A 194 14.45 3.66 11.09
N VAL A 195 13.25 3.17 10.74
CA VAL A 195 12.03 3.47 11.48
C VAL A 195 12.09 2.95 12.91
N GLN A 196 12.64 1.76 13.15
CA GLN A 196 12.84 1.23 14.51
C GLN A 196 13.68 2.19 15.35
N LYS A 197 14.80 2.68 14.81
CA LYS A 197 15.65 3.68 15.47
C LYS A 197 14.88 4.98 15.76
N GLN A 198 14.14 5.50 14.77
CA GLN A 198 13.39 6.74 14.92
C GLN A 198 12.25 6.63 15.96
N LEU A 199 11.58 5.47 16.03
CA LEU A 199 10.55 5.23 17.04
C LEU A 199 11.14 5.20 18.46
N LYS A 200 12.33 4.61 18.64
CA LYS A 200 13.05 4.63 19.94
C LYS A 200 13.41 6.04 20.38
N GLU A 201 13.95 6.85 19.47
CA GLU A 201 14.41 8.21 19.79
C GLU A 201 13.25 9.18 20.05
N THR A 202 12.16 9.06 19.29
CA THR A 202 11.11 10.08 19.28
C THR A 202 9.84 9.67 20.03
N SER A 203 9.65 8.37 20.25
CA SER A 203 8.37 7.79 20.74
C SER A 203 7.13 8.27 19.94
N SER A 204 7.32 8.67 18.67
CA SER A 204 6.28 9.28 17.85
C SER A 204 6.30 8.75 16.42
N ALA A 205 5.25 8.02 16.05
CA ALA A 205 5.07 7.49 14.69
C ALA A 205 5.08 8.61 13.64
N THR A 206 4.46 9.75 13.95
CA THR A 206 4.41 10.93 13.06
C THR A 206 5.81 11.50 12.82
N LEU A 207 6.65 11.61 13.86
CA LEU A 207 8.02 12.09 13.68
C LEU A 207 8.88 11.06 12.95
N ALA A 208 8.72 9.77 13.28
CA ALA A 208 9.46 8.69 12.63
C ALA A 208 9.21 8.64 11.13
N VAL A 209 7.95 8.66 10.68
CA VAL A 209 7.63 8.64 9.24
C VAL A 209 8.04 9.93 8.53
N ARG A 210 7.94 11.10 9.19
CA ARG A 210 8.43 12.37 8.63
C ARG A 210 9.94 12.35 8.43
N ARG A 211 10.69 11.80 9.38
CA ARG A 211 12.14 11.64 9.27
C ARG A 211 12.50 10.64 8.17
N LEU A 212 11.76 9.53 8.04
CA LEU A 212 11.94 8.56 6.94
C LEU A 212 11.80 9.23 5.57
N VAL A 213 10.73 10.01 5.35
CA VAL A 213 10.54 10.73 4.07
C VAL A 213 11.61 11.80 3.87
N LYS A 214 12.00 12.54 4.92
CA LYS A 214 13.06 13.54 4.85
C LYS A 214 14.40 12.90 4.46
N GLU A 215 14.72 11.75 5.04
CA GLU A 215 15.91 10.96 4.72
C GLU A 215 15.91 10.53 3.25
N ALA A 216 14.80 9.97 2.78
CA ALA A 216 14.64 9.55 1.38
C ALA A 216 14.90 10.71 0.40
N VAL A 217 14.31 11.88 0.67
CA VAL A 217 14.37 13.04 -0.22
C VAL A 217 15.70 13.77 -0.13
N ARG A 218 16.19 14.07 1.07
CA ARG A 218 17.36 14.95 1.25
C ARG A 218 18.68 14.21 1.24
N GLU A 219 18.78 13.16 2.04
CA GLU A 219 20.05 12.47 2.26
C GLU A 219 20.29 11.43 1.16
N ARG A 220 19.24 10.67 0.80
CA ARG A 220 19.29 9.65 -0.25
C ARG A 220 18.94 10.17 -1.64
N ARG A 221 18.64 11.47 -1.75
CA ARG A 221 18.44 12.20 -3.00
C ARG A 221 17.38 11.57 -3.92
N CYS A 222 16.26 11.12 -3.36
CA CYS A 222 15.09 10.73 -4.15
C CYS A 222 14.69 11.87 -5.08
N LYS A 223 14.55 11.55 -6.38
CA LYS A 223 14.18 12.52 -7.43
C LYS A 223 12.70 12.47 -7.80
N ASP A 224 11.93 11.61 -7.14
CA ASP A 224 10.51 11.41 -7.40
C ASP A 224 9.66 11.92 -6.23
N ASN A 225 8.34 11.90 -6.41
CA ASN A 225 7.39 12.07 -5.32
C ASN A 225 7.59 10.95 -4.30
N CYS A 226 7.82 11.33 -3.03
CA CYS A 226 8.06 10.39 -1.96
C CYS A 226 6.94 10.47 -0.91
N THR A 227 6.13 9.42 -0.84
CA THR A 227 5.02 9.27 0.11
C THR A 227 5.24 8.02 0.96
N ALA A 228 5.02 8.15 2.27
CA ALA A 228 5.07 7.03 3.21
C ALA A 228 3.96 7.13 4.27
N VAL A 229 3.44 5.97 4.69
CA VAL A 229 2.51 5.82 5.82
C VAL A 229 3.09 4.80 6.78
N LEU A 230 3.04 5.11 8.08
CA LEU A 230 3.50 4.23 9.15
C LEU A 230 2.32 3.86 10.06
N ILE A 231 2.08 2.56 10.20
CA ILE A 231 1.09 2.00 11.12
C ILE A 231 1.85 1.31 12.25
N VAL A 232 1.79 1.84 13.47
CA VAL A 232 2.43 1.23 14.65
C VAL A 232 1.38 0.50 15.47
N PHE A 233 1.62 -0.76 15.79
CA PHE A 233 0.73 -1.57 16.62
C PHE A 233 0.98 -1.30 18.10
N LYS A 234 -0.10 -1.28 18.88
CA LYS A 234 -0.06 -1.27 20.34
C LYS A 234 -0.47 -2.65 20.80
N HIS A 235 0.41 -3.30 21.56
CA HIS A 235 0.14 -4.54 22.28
C HIS A 235 -0.19 -4.22 23.73
#